data_AF-A0A3D0RF77-F1
#
_entry.id   AF-A0A3D0RF77-F1
#
_cell.length_a   1.000
_cell.length_b   1.000
_cell.length_c   1.000
_cell.angle_alpha   90.00
_cell.angle_beta   90.00
_cell.angle_gamma   90.00
#
_symmetry.space_group_name_H-M   'P 1'
#
loop_
_entity.id
_entity.type
_entity.pdbx_description
1 polymer ?
#
loop_
_entity_poly.entity_id
_entity_poly.type
_entity_poly.pdbx_seq_one_letter_code
_entity_poly.pdbx_strand_id
1 'polypeptide(L)'
;MSMDKTRKNRMTRLSSMLDNMVAPSVRKRGFVLSRLVSEWPIIAGDIATWSRPSRLALMRDGGGKLTLAIRSGFGPLALQMRNSITDRVNA
;
A
#
# COMPACT_ATOMS: atom_id res chain seq x y z
N MET A 1 -12.11 31.45 -19.78
CA MET A 1 -11.01 30.94 -18.94
C MET A 1 -11.64 30.37 -17.68
N SER A 2 -11.46 29.08 -17.39
CA SER A 2 -11.38 28.46 -16.06
C SER A 2 -11.56 26.96 -16.18
N MET A 3 -10.43 26.24 -16.07
CA MET A 3 -10.36 24.78 -16.08
C MET A 3 -10.80 24.24 -14.72
N ASP A 4 -12.01 23.68 -14.63
CA ASP A 4 -12.28 22.65 -13.64
C ASP A 4 -11.73 21.32 -14.18
N LYS A 5 -10.59 20.89 -13.65
CA LYS A 5 -10.16 19.49 -13.76
C LYS A 5 -9.99 18.95 -12.36
N THR A 6 -11.13 18.55 -11.81
CA THR A 6 -11.28 17.71 -10.64
C THR A 6 -10.17 16.66 -10.59
N ARG A 7 -9.16 16.87 -9.75
CA ARG A 7 -8.11 15.89 -9.49
C ARG A 7 -8.76 14.77 -8.68
N LYS A 8 -9.37 13.82 -9.37
CA LYS A 8 -10.07 12.67 -8.78
C LYS A 8 -9.02 11.80 -8.06
N ASN A 9 -8.79 12.13 -6.78
CA ASN A 9 -7.94 11.39 -5.86
C ASN A 9 -8.61 10.04 -5.57
N ARG A 10 -8.51 9.11 -6.52
CA ARG A 10 -8.95 7.73 -6.35
C ARG A 10 -7.90 7.02 -5.52
N MET A 11 -8.05 7.18 -4.21
CA MET A 11 -7.40 6.35 -3.20
C MET A 11 -7.68 4.89 -3.57
N THR A 12 -6.71 4.26 -4.20
CA THR A 12 -6.90 2.92 -4.76
C THR A 12 -6.73 1.95 -3.61
N ARG A 13 -7.89 1.55 -3.07
CA ARG A 13 -8.02 0.68 -1.93
C ARG A 13 -7.26 -0.62 -2.17
N LEU A 14 -6.38 -1.00 -1.24
CA LEU A 14 -5.58 -2.21 -1.38
C LEU A 14 -6.47 -3.45 -1.51
N SER A 15 -7.62 -3.49 -0.83
CA SER A 15 -8.61 -4.57 -1.00
C SER A 15 -9.19 -4.65 -2.42
N SER A 16 -9.38 -3.52 -3.12
CA SER A 16 -9.79 -3.53 -4.53
C SER A 16 -8.71 -4.09 -5.47
N MET A 17 -7.43 -3.94 -5.11
CA MET A 17 -6.35 -4.64 -5.82
C MET A 17 -6.39 -6.16 -5.57
N LEU A 18 -6.81 -6.56 -4.36
CA LEU A 18 -6.92 -7.96 -3.96
C LEU A 18 -8.13 -8.66 -4.61
N ASP A 19 -9.26 -7.96 -4.75
CA ASP A 19 -10.47 -8.49 -5.40
C ASP A 19 -10.19 -8.90 -6.86
N ASN A 20 -9.30 -8.18 -7.55
CA ASN A 20 -8.88 -8.49 -8.91
C ASN A 20 -7.85 -9.65 -9.00
N MET A 21 -7.47 -10.25 -7.88
CA MET A 21 -6.31 -11.14 -7.75
C MET A 21 -6.67 -12.57 -7.28
N VAL A 22 -7.90 -13.00 -7.52
CA VAL A 22 -8.32 -14.39 -7.28
C VAL A 22 -7.81 -15.28 -8.44
N ALA A 23 -6.69 -15.99 -8.22
CA ALA A 23 -5.96 -16.98 -9.07
C ALA A 23 -4.98 -16.43 -10.13
N PRO A 24 -3.85 -17.11 -10.51
CA PRO A 24 -3.09 -18.19 -9.90
C PRO A 24 -1.75 -17.70 -9.25
N SER A 25 -1.43 -18.23 -8.08
CA SER A 25 -1.02 -17.40 -6.94
C SER A 25 0.48 -17.13 -6.73
N VAL A 26 1.36 -17.41 -7.69
CA VAL A 26 2.83 -17.22 -7.52
C VAL A 26 3.40 -16.13 -8.43
N ARG A 27 3.12 -16.19 -9.74
CA ARG A 27 3.60 -15.18 -10.71
C ARG A 27 2.91 -13.82 -10.50
N LYS A 28 1.65 -13.82 -10.03
CA LYS A 28 0.89 -12.61 -9.70
C LYS A 28 1.36 -11.91 -8.41
N ARG A 29 2.02 -12.60 -7.47
CA ARG A 29 2.50 -11.98 -6.21
C ARG A 29 3.60 -10.94 -6.45
N GLY A 30 4.53 -11.24 -7.35
CA GLY A 30 5.56 -10.27 -7.76
C GLY A 30 4.95 -9.04 -8.44
N PHE A 31 3.95 -9.26 -9.29
CA PHE A 31 3.21 -8.19 -9.95
C PHE A 31 2.48 -7.28 -8.95
N VAL A 32 1.82 -7.86 -7.94
CA VAL A 32 1.11 -7.07 -6.92
C VAL A 32 2.06 -6.32 -5.99
N LEU A 33 3.19 -6.92 -5.59
CA LEU A 33 4.19 -6.18 -4.84
C LEU A 33 4.78 -5.03 -5.67
N SER A 34 5.07 -5.26 -6.96
CA SER A 34 5.57 -4.21 -7.84
C SER A 34 4.58 -3.06 -7.99
N ARG A 35 3.30 -3.38 -8.21
CA ARG A 35 2.24 -2.38 -8.30
C ARG A 35 2.02 -1.64 -6.99
N LEU A 36 2.06 -2.35 -5.87
CA LEU A 36 1.98 -1.77 -4.54
C LEU A 36 3.13 -0.79 -4.28
N VAL A 37 4.36 -1.13 -4.68
CA VAL A 37 5.50 -0.21 -4.58
C VAL A 37 5.29 1.04 -5.44
N SER A 38 4.77 0.89 -6.66
CA SER A 38 4.47 2.03 -7.55
C SER A 38 3.36 2.94 -7.01
N GLU A 39 2.31 2.38 -6.43
CA GLU A 39 1.17 3.15 -5.89
C GLU A 39 1.38 3.56 -4.42
N TRP A 40 2.46 3.14 -3.78
CA TRP A 40 2.76 3.42 -2.37
C TRP A 40 2.71 4.92 -1.99
N PRO A 41 3.20 5.87 -2.81
CA PRO A 41 3.08 7.30 -2.50
C PRO A 41 1.63 7.77 -2.38
N ILE A 42 0.71 7.15 -3.12
CA ILE A 42 -0.71 7.49 -3.09
C ILE A 42 -1.37 6.89 -1.83
N ILE A 43 -1.03 5.64 -1.50
CA ILE A 43 -1.58 4.91 -0.34
C ILE A 43 -1.05 5.51 0.97
N ALA A 44 0.26 5.61 1.11
CA ALA A 44 0.93 6.00 2.34
C ALA A 44 1.14 7.52 2.49
N GLY A 45 0.96 8.30 1.43
CA GLY A 45 1.18 9.75 1.41
C GLY A 45 2.54 10.13 1.98
N ASP A 46 2.58 11.03 2.97
CA ASP A 46 3.82 11.53 3.58
C ASP A 46 4.73 10.42 4.14
N ILE A 47 4.14 9.30 4.56
CA ILE A 47 4.87 8.13 5.09
C ILE A 47 5.71 7.47 4.00
N ALA A 48 5.34 7.61 2.72
CA ALA A 48 6.09 7.05 1.60
C ALA A 48 7.49 7.67 1.43
N THR A 49 7.74 8.85 2.00
CA THR A 49 9.06 9.50 1.94
C THR A 49 10.13 8.72 2.71
N TRP A 50 9.73 8.00 3.76
CA TRP A 50 10.60 7.23 4.65
C TRP A 50 10.22 5.75 4.80
N SER A 51 9.21 5.28 4.06
CA SER A 51 8.80 3.87 4.06
C SER A 51 8.59 3.33 2.65
N ARG A 52 8.82 2.03 2.47
CA ARG A 52 8.52 1.33 1.22
C ARG A 52 8.07 -0.11 1.48
N PRO A 53 7.14 -0.67 0.69
CA PRO A 53 6.78 -2.08 0.76
C PRO A 53 7.98 -2.96 0.45
N SER A 54 8.27 -3.94 1.30
CA SER A 54 9.36 -4.89 1.09
C SER A 54 8.86 -6.32 0.87
N ARG A 55 7.74 -6.69 1.51
CA ARG A 55 7.14 -8.02 1.37
C ARG A 55 5.64 -7.96 1.61
N LEU A 56 4.89 -8.68 0.79
CA LEU A 56 3.45 -8.89 0.96
C LEU A 56 3.18 -10.40 1.03
N ALA A 57 2.58 -10.84 2.14
CA ALA A 57 2.12 -12.20 2.32
C ALA A 57 0.59 -12.20 2.45
N LEU A 58 -0.09 -12.68 1.41
CA LEU A 58 -1.54 -12.79 1.38
C LEU A 58 -1.97 -14.17 1.87
N MET A 59 -2.98 -14.19 2.73
CA MET A 59 -3.61 -15.39 3.28
C MET A 59 -4.90 -15.69 2.51
N ARG A 60 -5.36 -16.95 2.57
CA ARG A 60 -6.53 -17.39 1.77
C ARG A 60 -7.86 -16.91 2.33
N ASP A 61 -7.86 -16.47 3.58
CA ASP A 61 -9.00 -15.92 4.33
C ASP A 61 -9.26 -14.43 4.01
N GLY A 62 -8.53 -13.85 3.06
CA GLY A 62 -8.61 -12.42 2.72
C GLY A 62 -7.73 -11.53 3.59
N GLY A 63 -7.06 -12.07 4.60
CA GLY A 63 -6.07 -11.37 5.39
C GLY A 63 -4.70 -11.29 4.71
N GLY A 64 -3.79 -10.51 5.31
CA GLY A 64 -2.42 -10.46 4.84
C GLY A 64 -1.47 -9.72 5.76
N LYS A 65 -0.18 -9.97 5.57
CA LYS A 65 0.91 -9.27 6.24
C LYS A 65 1.70 -8.45 5.24
N LEU A 66 1.69 -7.13 5.44
CA LEU A 66 2.55 -6.20 4.74
C LEU A 66 3.78 -5.88 5.61
N THR A 67 4.97 -6.09 5.06
CA THR A 67 6.23 -5.69 5.67
C THR A 67 6.73 -4.42 4.98
N LEU A 68 7.08 -3.42 5.77
CA LEU A 68 7.61 -2.16 5.30
C LEU A 68 9.09 -2.06 5.65
N ALA A 69 9.91 -1.70 4.66
CA ALA A 69 11.26 -1.23 4.92
C ALA A 69 11.18 0.25 5.30
N ILE A 70 11.65 0.57 6.50
CA ILE A 70 11.67 1.91 7.06
C ILE A 70 13.08 2.48 6.93
N ARG A 71 13.19 3.75 6.52
CA ARG A 71 14.47 4.47 6.48
C ARG A 71 15.04 4.56 7.89
N SER A 72 16.36 4.43 8.02
CA SER A 72 17.04 4.60 9.32
C SER A 72 16.66 5.94 9.97
N GLY A 73 16.47 5.94 11.29
CA GLY A 73 16.00 7.09 12.07
C GLY A 73 14.47 7.21 12.21
N PHE A 74 13.68 6.55 11.36
CA PHE A 74 12.22 6.62 11.41
C PHE A 74 11.56 5.44 12.14
N GLY A 75 12.36 4.52 12.71
CA GLY A 75 11.86 3.33 13.41
C GLY A 75 10.85 3.62 14.53
N PRO A 76 11.16 4.49 15.51
CA PRO A 76 10.23 4.83 16.59
C PRO A 76 8.94 5.48 16.08
N LEU A 77 9.06 6.40 15.11
CA LEU A 77 7.90 7.05 14.49
C LEU A 77 7.00 6.03 13.77
N ALA A 78 7.59 5.08 13.05
CA ALA A 78 6.86 4.02 12.37
C ALA A 78 6.05 3.15 13.35
N LEU A 79 6.60 2.87 14.54
CA LEU A 79 5.89 2.13 15.59
C LEU A 79 4.72 2.92 16.16
N GLN A 80 4.90 4.23 16.41
CA GLN A 80 3.82 5.11 16.87
C GLN A 80 2.71 5.25 15.83
N MET A 81 3.07 5.35 14.55
CA MET A 81 2.13 5.51 13.43
C MET A 81 1.52 4.20 12.93
N ARG A 82 1.82 3.06 13.55
CA ARG A 82 1.40 1.72 13.08
C ARG A 82 -0.09 1.64 12.75
N ASN A 83 -0.95 2.18 13.61
CA ASN A 83 -2.40 2.13 13.42
C ASN A 83 -2.81 2.99 12.21
N SER A 84 -2.31 4.22 12.13
CA SER A 84 -2.56 5.10 10.97
C SER A 84 -2.09 4.50 9.64
N ILE A 85 -0.92 3.84 9.63
CA ILE A 85 -0.43 3.13 8.44
C ILE A 85 -1.38 1.99 8.06
N THR A 86 -1.86 1.23 9.05
CA THR A 86 -2.79 0.13 8.84
C THR A 86 -4.11 0.64 8.25
N ASP A 87 -4.65 1.71 8.80
CA ASP A 87 -5.88 2.33 8.31
C ASP A 87 -5.73 2.82 6.87
N ARG A 88 -4.62 3.48 6.53
CA ARG A 88 -4.36 3.96 5.17
C ARG A 88 -4.21 2.83 4.15
N VAL A 89 -3.69 1.68 4.57
CA VAL A 89 -3.58 0.49 3.72
C VAL A 89 -4.93 -0.18 3.51
N ASN A 90 -5.83 -0.14 4.50
CA ASN A 90 -7.14 -0.81 4.47
C ASN A 90 -8.30 0.09 3.99
N ALA A 91 -8.11 1.42 4.00
CA ALA A 91 -9.07 2.42 3.53
C ALA A 91 -9.29 2.33 2.03
#